data_AF-E7FSV8-F1
#
_entry.id   AF-E7FSV8-F1
#
_cell.length_a   1.000
_cell.length_b   1.000
_cell.length_c   1.000
_cell.angle_alpha   90.00
_cell.angle_beta   90.00
_cell.angle_gamma   90.00
#
_symmetry.space_group_name_H-M   'P 1'
#
loop_
_entity.id
_entity.type
_entity.pdbx_description
1 polymer ?
#
loop_
_entity_poly.entity_id
_entity_poly.type
_entity_poly.pdbx_seq_one_letter_code
_entity_poly.pdbx_strand_id
1 'polypeptide(L)'
;MINKKQLALSLFIGAGLILIKLVTLAFASPNDMQLQTVSSLFSMGMWYVPLLFVLLYYFVYSSICYLVLRVITYTLNNVLHK
;
A
#
# COMPACT_ATOMS: atom_id res chain seq x y z
N MET A 1 -22.31 6.05 3.38
CA MET A 1 -22.23 4.88 2.46
C MET A 1 -20.82 4.80 1.89
N ILE A 2 -20.17 3.64 2.00
CA ILE A 2 -18.90 3.40 1.31
C ILE A 2 -19.21 3.23 -0.19
N ASN A 3 -18.64 4.09 -1.03
CA ASN A 3 -18.79 3.98 -2.47
C ASN A 3 -17.91 2.82 -2.97
N LYS A 4 -18.54 1.73 -3.43
CA LYS A 4 -17.84 0.51 -3.89
C LYS A 4 -16.79 0.79 -4.96
N LYS A 5 -17.05 1.76 -5.85
CA LYS A 5 -16.13 2.17 -6.92
C LYS A 5 -14.85 2.81 -6.36
N GLN A 6 -14.97 3.63 -5.31
CA GLN A 6 -13.83 4.30 -4.68
C GLN A 6 -12.99 3.34 -3.86
N LEU A 7 -13.64 2.41 -3.16
CA LEU A 7 -12.95 1.34 -2.44
C LEU A 7 -12.11 0.49 -3.40
N ALA A 8 -12.70 0.06 -4.52
CA ALA A 8 -11.98 -0.70 -5.54
C ALA A 8 -10.78 0.09 -6.09
N LEU A 9 -10.96 1.36 -6.43
CA LEU A 9 -9.89 2.23 -6.91
C LEU A 9 -8.74 2.37 -5.90
N SER A 10 -9.04 2.59 -4.61
CA SER A 10 -8.02 2.68 -3.56
C SER A 10 -7.26 1.36 -3.35
N LEU A 11 -7.92 0.21 -3.56
CA LEU A 11 -7.27 -1.10 -3.47
C LEU A 11 -6.35 -1.34 -4.68
N PHE A 12 -6.77 -0.97 -5.89
CA PHE A 12 -5.94 -1.04 -7.10
C PHE A 12 -4.70 -0.14 -7.02
N ILE A 13 -4.85 1.09 -6.52
CA ILE A 13 -3.73 2.02 -6.33
C ILE A 13 -2.75 1.47 -5.28
N GLY A 14 -3.26 0.98 -4.15
CA GLY A 14 -2.44 0.34 -3.12
C GLY A 14 -1.68 -0.87 -3.67
N ALA A 15 -2.31 -1.67 -4.55
CA ALA A 15 -1.70 -2.86 -5.13
C ALA A 15 -0.59 -2.48 -6.13
N GLY A 16 -0.83 -1.46 -6.95
CA GLY A 16 0.17 -0.90 -7.87
C GLY A 16 1.40 -0.37 -7.14
N LEU A 17 1.21 0.36 -6.04
CA LEU A 17 2.33 0.88 -5.23
C LEU A 17 3.18 -0.24 -4.62
N ILE A 18 2.56 -1.32 -4.15
CA ILE A 18 3.29 -2.48 -3.62
C ILE A 18 4.06 -3.20 -4.72
N LEU A 19 3.44 -3.39 -5.89
CA LEU A 19 4.11 -3.98 -7.05
C LEU A 19 5.34 -3.16 -7.44
N ILE A 20 5.22 -1.84 -7.54
CA ILE A 20 6.35 -0.95 -7.84
C ILE A 20 7.43 -1.11 -6.77
N LYS A 21 7.07 -1.08 -5.48
CA LYS A 21 8.03 -1.20 -4.38
C LYS A 21 8.74 -2.56 -4.36
N LEU A 22 8.03 -3.65 -4.65
CA LEU A 22 8.61 -5.00 -4.81
C LEU A 22 9.56 -5.07 -6.00
N VAL A 23 9.19 -4.48 -7.14
CA VAL A 23 10.02 -4.41 -8.34
C VAL A 23 11.29 -3.59 -8.04
N THR A 24 11.17 -2.41 -7.43
CA THR A 24 12.32 -1.61 -7.02
C THR A 24 13.22 -2.38 -6.06
N LEU A 25 12.66 -3.12 -5.09
CA LEU A 25 13.42 -3.94 -4.15
C LEU A 25 14.11 -5.13 -4.86
N ALA A 26 13.50 -5.70 -5.90
CA ALA A 26 14.11 -6.77 -6.70
C ALA A 26 15.29 -6.28 -7.57
N PHE A 27 15.25 -5.01 -7.99
CA PHE A 27 16.35 -4.35 -8.70
C PHE A 27 17.34 -3.64 -7.76
N ALA A 28 17.06 -3.62 -6.46
CA ALA A 28 17.94 -3.03 -5.45
C ALA A 28 19.18 -3.91 -5.25
N SER A 29 20.31 -3.28 -4.91
CA SER A 29 21.60 -3.96 -4.85
C SER A 29 21.60 -5.02 -3.72
N PRO A 30 22.31 -6.15 -3.83
CA PRO A 30 22.38 -7.16 -2.76
C PRO A 30 22.98 -6.65 -1.43
N ASN A 31 23.54 -5.43 -1.42
CA ASN A 31 23.97 -4.72 -0.22
C ASN A 31 22.85 -3.90 0.47
N ASP A 32 21.62 -3.96 -0.03
CA ASP A 32 20.50 -3.33 0.64
C ASP A 32 20.20 -4.03 1.97
N MET A 33 20.42 -3.28 3.05
CA MET A 33 20.21 -3.71 4.43
C MET A 33 18.81 -4.31 4.65
N GLN A 34 17.81 -3.81 3.90
CA GLN A 34 16.43 -4.32 3.93
C GLN A 34 16.32 -5.73 3.37
N LEU A 35 17.01 -6.03 2.28
CA LEU A 35 16.94 -7.34 1.61
C LEU A 35 17.68 -8.40 2.44
N GLN A 36 18.81 -8.04 3.05
CA GLN A 36 19.50 -8.87 4.04
C GLN A 36 18.64 -9.12 5.29
N THR A 37 17.95 -8.09 5.80
CA THR A 37 17.07 -8.23 6.97
C THR A 37 15.91 -9.18 6.66
N VAL A 38 15.23 -9.02 5.50
CA VAL A 38 14.15 -9.92 5.07
C VAL A 38 14.66 -11.35 4.88
N SER A 39 15.83 -11.52 4.25
CA SER A 39 16.45 -12.83 4.08
C SER A 39 16.79 -13.49 5.43
N SER A 40 17.35 -12.74 6.38
CA SER A 40 17.66 -13.24 7.72
C SER A 40 16.42 -13.66 8.50
N LEU A 41 15.32 -12.90 8.41
CA LEU A 41 14.04 -13.23 9.04
C LEU A 41 13.42 -14.50 8.44
N PHE A 42 13.58 -14.70 7.12
CA PHE A 42 13.20 -15.95 6.47
C PHE A 42 14.02 -17.14 6.96
N SER A 43 15.35 -17.00 7.05
CA SER A 43 16.23 -18.06 7.58
C SER A 43 15.98 -18.38 9.04
N MET A 44 15.54 -17.41 9.86
CA MET A 44 15.15 -17.62 11.26
C MET A 44 13.75 -18.23 11.45
N GLY A 45 13.03 -18.53 10.36
CA GLY A 45 11.66 -19.07 10.43
C GLY A 45 10.59 -18.02 10.77
N MET A 46 10.96 -16.74 10.84
CA MET A 46 10.07 -15.60 11.09
C MET A 46 9.53 -14.98 9.79
N TRP A 47 9.27 -15.80 8.79
CA TRP A 47 8.78 -15.38 7.46
C TRP A 47 7.43 -14.63 7.51
N TYR A 48 6.65 -14.83 8.58
CA TYR A 48 5.38 -14.13 8.80
C TYR A 48 5.57 -12.65 9.16
N VAL A 49 6.72 -12.25 9.73
CA VAL A 49 6.98 -10.88 10.15
C VAL A 49 7.10 -9.92 8.95
N PRO A 50 7.95 -10.19 7.93
CA PRO A 50 7.95 -9.40 6.70
C PRO A 50 6.58 -9.35 6.02
N LEU A 51 5.86 -10.46 6.02
CA LEU A 51 4.56 -10.61 5.37
C LEU A 51 3.49 -9.75 6.07
N LEU A 52 3.47 -9.75 7.40
CA LEU A 52 2.61 -8.89 8.21
C LEU A 52 2.93 -7.41 7.97
N PHE A 53 4.21 -7.06 7.85
CA PHE A 53 4.65 -5.70 7.55
C PHE A 53 4.14 -5.21 6.19
N VAL A 54 4.22 -6.05 5.16
CA VAL A 54 3.67 -5.75 3.82
C VAL A 54 2.16 -5.56 3.87
N LEU A 55 1.45 -6.41 4.62
CA LEU A 55 0.00 -6.32 4.78
C LEU A 55 -0.43 -5.04 5.50
N LEU A 56 0.27 -4.67 6.58
CA LEU A 56 0.04 -3.43 7.32
C LEU A 56 0.32 -2.21 6.45
N TYR A 57 1.43 -2.24 5.71
CA TYR A 57 1.78 -1.18 4.78
C TYR A 57 0.71 -1.01 3.69
N TYR A 58 0.22 -2.13 3.13
CA TYR A 58 -0.89 -2.12 2.18
C TYR A 58 -2.14 -1.48 2.76
N PHE A 59 -2.53 -1.91 3.96
CA PHE A 59 -3.75 -1.46 4.62
C PHE A 59 -3.70 0.05 4.90
N VAL A 60 -2.58 0.54 5.43
CA VAL A 60 -2.39 1.97 5.72
C VAL A 60 -2.46 2.79 4.43
N TYR A 61 -1.73 2.39 3.38
CA TYR A 61 -1.74 3.12 2.12
C TYR A 61 -3.12 3.10 1.44
N SER A 62 -3.78 1.94 1.40
CA SER A 62 -5.12 1.83 0.83
C SER A 62 -6.13 2.69 1.60
N SER A 63 -6.05 2.70 2.94
CA SER A 63 -6.88 3.56 3.80
C SER A 63 -6.65 5.04 3.53
N ILE A 64 -5.39 5.48 3.39
CA ILE A 64 -5.06 6.87 3.05
C ILE A 64 -5.63 7.24 1.67
N CYS A 65 -5.41 6.41 0.65
CA CYS A 65 -5.95 6.65 -0.69
C CYS A 65 -7.48 6.72 -0.69
N TYR A 66 -8.15 5.85 0.07
CA TYR A 66 -9.59 5.88 0.24
C TYR A 66 -10.06 7.19 0.89
N LEU A 67 -9.39 7.64 1.95
CA LEU A 67 -9.66 8.91 2.63
C LEU A 67 -9.51 10.10 1.69
N VAL A 68 -8.42 10.16 0.91
CA VAL A 68 -8.17 11.23 -0.05
C VAL A 68 -9.27 11.28 -1.11
N LEU A 69 -9.62 10.14 -1.71
CA LEU A 69 -10.73 10.07 -2.69
C LEU A 69 -12.05 10.53 -2.09
N ARG A 70 -12.31 10.16 -0.83
CA ARG A 70 -13.50 10.58 -0.11
C ARG A 70 -13.53 12.09 0.11
N VAL A 71 -12.42 12.69 0.53
CA VAL A 71 -12.28 14.14 0.69
C VAL A 71 -12.51 14.86 -0.63
N ILE A 72 -11.87 14.43 -1.72
CA ILE A 72 -12.05 15.01 -3.07
C ILE A 72 -13.52 14.98 -3.48
N THR A 73 -14.22 13.88 -3.20
CA THR A 73 -15.63 13.72 -3.57
C THR A 73 -16.54 14.63 -2.77
N TYR A 74 -16.28 14.81 -1.47
CA TYR A 74 -17.01 15.79 -0.66
C TYR A 74 -16.77 17.21 -1.17
N THR A 75 -15.53 17.57 -1.48
CA THR A 75 -15.19 18.89 -2.01
C THR A 75 -15.87 19.14 -3.35
N LEU A 76 -15.81 18.19 -4.29
CA LEU A 76 -16.48 18.29 -5.58
C LEU A 76 -18.00 18.42 -5.43
N ASN A 77 -18.61 17.63 -4.56
CA ASN A 77 -20.04 17.72 -4.31
C ASN A 77 -20.44 19.09 -3.73
N ASN A 78 -19.61 19.66 -2.85
CA ASN A 78 -19.87 20.97 -2.24
C ASN A 78 -19.64 22.14 -3.22
N VAL A 79 -18.76 21.98 -4.19
CA VAL A 79 -18.51 22.98 -5.26
C VAL A 79 -19.58 22.91 -6.35
N LEU A 80 -20.09 21.72 -6.67
CA LEU A 80 -21.08 21.54 -7.74
C LEU A 80 -22.52 21.92 -7.32
N HIS A 81 -22.81 21.94 -6.01
CA HIS A 81 -24.13 22.26 -5.46
C HIS A 81 -24.23 23.71 -4.93
N LYS A 82 -23.32 24.59 -5.33
CA LYS A 82 -23.31 26.02 -4.98
C LYS A 82 -23.48 26.86 -6.23
#